data_AF-A0A3D2KLM5-F1
#
_entry.id   AF-A0A3D2KLM5-F1
#
_cell.length_a   1.000
_cell.length_b   1.000
_cell.length_c   1.000
_cell.angle_alpha   90.00
_cell.angle_beta   90.00
_cell.angle_gamma   90.00
#
_symmetry.space_group_name_H-M   'P 1'
#
loop_
_entity.id
_entity.type
_entity.pdbx_description
1 polymer ?
#
loop_
_entity_poly.entity_id
_entity_poly.type
_entity_poly.pdbx_seq_one_letter_code
_entity_poly.pdbx_strand_id
1 'polypeptide(L)'
;VLGSLARLAMLRTDYRQYPSYPHGYASHLALGVIAAFTGAAVVPAFIEKEFTAVTFLVLVAQQFREIRDLERRTLDRLEETQLVRRGAGYVEDIAKVFEARNYLTIFAAMTASTVAYLGAASEVMPWPAAALAGSTAGLGVVLYGKRGLDRRPVGAICRVREGRLHFRDTLLYVDDILIMEIGL
;
A
#
# COMPACT_ATOMS: atom_id res chain seq x y z
N VAL A 1 2.18 15.92 6.22
CA VAL A 1 1.17 16.16 5.15
C VAL A 1 1.38 15.26 3.94
N LEU A 2 2.52 15.33 3.25
CA LEU A 2 2.74 14.54 2.03
C LEU A 2 2.71 13.02 2.22
N GLY A 3 3.28 12.49 3.30
CA GLY A 3 3.15 11.06 3.59
C GLY A 3 1.68 10.62 3.75
N SER A 4 0.86 11.44 4.42
CA SER A 4 -0.57 11.17 4.56
C SER A 4 -1.31 11.24 3.21
N LEU A 5 -0.95 12.20 2.35
CA LEU A 5 -1.47 12.28 0.97
C LEU A 5 -1.02 11.10 0.10
N ALA A 6 0.21 10.62 0.29
CA ALA A 6 0.72 9.42 -0.38
C ALA A 6 -0.12 8.20 -0.01
N ARG A 7 -0.47 8.06 1.28
CA ARG A 7 -1.35 6.98 1.75
C ARG A 7 -2.73 7.07 1.12
N LEU A 8 -3.33 8.26 1.08
CA LEU A 8 -4.61 8.52 0.40
C LEU A 8 -4.55 8.12 -1.09
N ALA A 9 -3.47 8.46 -1.79
CA ALA A 9 -3.28 8.12 -3.20
C ALA A 9 -3.09 6.60 -3.46
N MET A 10 -2.73 5.83 -2.42
CA MET A 10 -2.56 4.37 -2.43
C MET A 10 -3.77 3.62 -1.87
N LEU A 11 -4.82 4.32 -1.43
CA LEU A 11 -6.00 3.70 -0.81
C LEU A 11 -6.87 2.90 -1.80
N ARG A 12 -6.58 2.96 -3.11
CA ARG A 12 -7.30 2.17 -4.11
C ARG A 12 -7.04 0.69 -3.90
N THR A 13 -8.06 -0.01 -3.41
CA THR A 13 -8.06 -1.48 -3.31
C THR A 13 -9.33 -1.96 -3.98
N ASP A 14 -9.18 -2.89 -4.93
CA ASP A 14 -10.32 -3.52 -5.58
C ASP A 14 -11.05 -4.38 -4.54
N TYR A 15 -12.34 -4.12 -4.34
CA TYR A 15 -13.19 -4.84 -3.39
C TYR A 15 -13.23 -6.36 -3.67
N ARG A 16 -12.96 -6.75 -4.92
CA ARG A 16 -12.85 -8.17 -5.32
C ARG A 16 -11.60 -8.83 -4.74
N GLN A 17 -10.54 -8.04 -4.54
CA GLN A 17 -9.25 -8.52 -4.00
C GLN A 17 -9.20 -8.45 -2.48
N TYR A 18 -9.90 -7.51 -1.86
CA TYR A 18 -10.00 -7.38 -0.41
C TYR A 18 -11.37 -6.79 -0.06
N PRO A 19 -12.22 -7.46 0.74
CA PRO A 19 -13.47 -6.86 1.18
C PRO A 19 -13.17 -5.74 2.18
N SER A 20 -12.84 -4.55 1.66
CA SER A 20 -12.60 -3.35 2.44
C SER A 20 -13.93 -2.73 2.84
N TYR A 21 -14.50 -3.20 3.94
CA TYR A 21 -15.53 -2.45 4.67
C TYR A 21 -14.95 -1.11 5.14
N PRO A 22 -15.78 -0.07 5.37
CA PRO A 22 -15.33 1.28 5.74
C PRO A 22 -14.33 1.33 6.91
N HIS A 23 -14.35 0.35 7.82
CA HIS A 23 -13.39 0.23 8.92
C HIS A 23 -11.95 -0.05 8.46
N GLY A 24 -11.74 -0.80 7.37
CA GLY A 24 -10.40 -1.06 6.83
C GLY A 24 -9.72 0.23 6.34
N TYR A 25 -10.48 1.12 5.70
CA TYR A 25 -9.97 2.42 5.26
C TYR A 25 -9.51 3.30 6.44
N ALA A 26 -10.27 3.32 7.54
CA ALA A 26 -9.91 4.07 8.74
C ALA A 26 -8.57 3.59 9.32
N SER A 27 -8.40 2.27 9.47
CA SER A 27 -7.14 1.67 9.94
C SER A 27 -5.97 2.02 9.00
N HIS A 28 -6.15 1.89 7.69
CA HIS A 28 -5.08 2.22 6.74
C HIS A 28 -4.70 3.71 6.73
N LEU A 29 -5.66 4.61 6.93
CA LEU A 29 -5.40 6.04 7.03
C LEU A 29 -4.67 6.38 8.33
N ALA A 30 -5.14 5.85 9.46
CA ALA A 30 -4.50 6.06 10.77
C ALA A 30 -3.03 5.60 10.75
N LEU A 31 -2.78 4.42 10.20
CA LEU A 31 -1.43 3.87 10.07
C LEU A 31 -0.55 4.66 9.10
N GLY A 32 -1.12 5.15 8.00
CA GLY A 32 -0.39 6.03 7.08
C GLY A 32 -0.06 7.39 7.71
N VAL A 33 -0.91 7.90 8.58
CA VAL A 33 -0.62 9.11 9.36
C VAL A 33 0.54 8.85 10.32
N ILE A 34 0.50 7.75 11.08
CA ILE A 34 1.60 7.33 11.96
C ILE A 34 2.90 7.18 11.16
N ALA A 35 2.87 6.44 10.04
CA ALA A 35 4.02 6.26 9.15
C ALA A 35 4.60 7.60 8.68
N ALA A 36 3.74 8.55 8.28
CA ALA A 36 4.15 9.87 7.84
C ALA A 36 4.77 10.70 8.98
N PHE A 37 4.22 10.64 10.19
CA PHE A 37 4.78 11.31 11.36
C PHE A 37 6.14 10.75 11.71
N THR A 38 6.26 9.41 11.78
CA THR A 38 7.53 8.75 12.05
C THR A 38 8.58 9.19 11.05
N GLY A 39 8.31 9.05 9.74
CA GLY A 39 9.24 9.44 8.68
C GLY A 39 9.65 10.91 8.75
N ALA A 40 8.71 11.82 9.01
CA ALA A 40 9.00 13.24 9.11
C ALA A 40 9.87 13.59 10.33
N ALA A 41 9.67 12.90 11.46
CA ALA A 41 10.36 13.16 12.72
C ALA A 41 11.76 12.53 12.80
N VAL A 42 12.06 11.49 12.00
CA VAL A 42 13.35 10.78 12.02
C VAL A 42 14.53 11.75 11.89
N VAL A 43 14.54 12.54 10.83
CA VAL A 43 15.73 13.33 10.46
C VAL A 43 16.02 14.45 11.45
N PRO A 44 15.03 15.28 11.87
CA PRO A 44 15.25 16.27 12.92
C PRO A 44 15.75 15.64 14.23
N ALA A 45 15.15 14.53 14.67
CA ALA A 45 15.53 13.88 15.92
C ALA A 45 16.99 13.38 15.93
N PHE A 46 17.47 12.85 14.81
CA PHE A 46 18.88 12.45 14.69
C PHE A 46 19.83 13.66 14.75
N ILE A 47 19.45 14.78 14.14
CA ILE A 47 20.26 16.01 14.14
C ILE A 47 20.32 16.61 15.55
N GLU A 48 19.19 16.59 16.27
CA GLU A 48 19.09 17.06 17.66
C GLU A 48 19.66 16.07 18.68
N LYS A 49 20.19 14.92 18.23
CA LYS A 49 20.75 13.84 19.06
C LYS A 49 19.74 13.24 20.05
N GLU A 50 18.46 13.29 19.69
CA GLU A 50 17.38 12.62 20.43
C GLU A 50 17.32 11.14 20.06
N PHE A 51 18.26 10.35 20.60
CA PHE A 51 18.32 8.90 20.33
C PHE A 51 17.10 8.11 20.85
N THR A 52 16.27 8.71 21.71
CA THR A 52 14.95 8.19 22.09
C THR A 52 14.04 7.98 20.89
N ALA A 53 14.22 8.74 19.80
CA ALA A 53 13.49 8.55 18.55
C ALA A 53 13.76 7.19 17.88
N VAL A 54 14.92 6.58 18.12
CA VAL A 54 15.24 5.22 17.62
C VAL A 54 14.28 4.20 18.22
N THR A 55 13.98 4.31 19.52
CA THR A 55 13.01 3.44 20.19
C THR A 55 11.62 3.58 19.59
N PHE A 56 11.18 4.81 19.28
CA PHE A 56 9.91 5.04 18.59
C PHE A 56 9.89 4.43 17.18
N LEU A 57 11.00 4.52 16.44
CA LEU A 57 11.16 3.92 15.12
C LEU A 57 11.02 2.38 15.17
N VAL A 58 11.64 1.76 16.17
CA VAL A 58 11.54 0.31 16.42
C VAL A 58 10.10 -0.07 16.78
N LEU A 59 9.44 0.68 17.66
CA LEU A 59 8.05 0.44 18.04
C LEU A 59 7.10 0.52 16.84
N VAL A 60 7.29 1.52 15.98
CA VAL A 60 6.50 1.70 14.75
C VAL A 60 6.76 0.56 13.76
N ALA A 61 8.01 0.12 13.61
CA ALA A 61 8.35 -1.04 12.78
C ALA A 61 7.70 -2.34 13.28
N GLN A 62 7.65 -2.55 14.61
CA GLN A 62 6.93 -3.66 15.22
C GLN A 62 5.43 -3.59 14.91
N GLN A 63 4.82 -2.42 15.05
CA GLN A 63 3.41 -2.24 14.71
C GLN A 63 3.11 -2.63 13.25
N PHE A 64 3.92 -2.18 12.29
CA PHE A 64 3.68 -2.55 10.88
C PHE A 64 3.76 -4.05 10.60
N ARG A 65 4.62 -4.78 11.31
CA ARG A 65 4.66 -6.26 11.24
C ARG A 65 3.41 -6.89 11.85
N GLU A 66 2.97 -6.41 13.01
CA GLU A 66 1.74 -6.88 13.66
C GLU A 66 0.52 -6.67 12.76
N ILE A 67 0.46 -5.52 12.08
CA ILE A 67 -0.61 -5.21 11.12
C ILE A 67 -0.58 -6.14 9.93
N ARG A 68 0.60 -6.42 9.35
CA ARG A 68 0.71 -7.40 8.27
C ARG A 68 0.18 -8.76 8.72
N ASP A 69 0.60 -9.21 9.90
CA ASP A 69 0.22 -10.51 10.43
C ASP A 69 -1.28 -10.56 10.80
N LEU A 70 -1.88 -9.42 11.18
CA LEU A 70 -3.34 -9.27 11.32
C LEU A 70 -4.04 -9.43 9.97
N GLU A 71 -3.61 -8.70 8.94
CA GLU A 71 -4.27 -8.76 7.63
C GLU A 71 -4.13 -10.11 6.96
N ARG A 72 -2.97 -10.75 7.11
CA ARG A 72 -2.79 -12.12 6.64
C ARG A 72 -3.79 -13.08 7.30
N ARG A 73 -3.92 -13.03 8.63
CA ARG A 73 -4.88 -13.89 9.37
C ARG A 73 -6.32 -13.58 9.01
N THR A 74 -6.67 -12.32 8.81
CA THR A 74 -8.02 -11.91 8.38
C THR A 74 -8.34 -12.52 7.01
N LEU A 75 -7.41 -12.41 6.06
CA LEU A 75 -7.55 -13.02 4.74
C LEU A 75 -7.64 -14.54 4.81
N ASP A 76 -6.75 -15.19 5.54
CA ASP A 76 -6.76 -16.65 5.70
C ASP A 76 -8.12 -17.15 6.24
N ARG A 77 -8.72 -16.44 7.20
CA ARG A 77 -10.06 -16.76 7.71
C ARG A 77 -11.17 -16.57 6.69
N LEU A 78 -11.05 -15.58 5.81
CA LEU A 78 -12.01 -15.39 4.72
C LEU A 78 -11.90 -16.49 3.66
N GLU A 79 -10.71 -17.06 3.46
CA GLU A 79 -10.51 -18.19 2.54
C GLU A 79 -11.21 -19.46 3.01
N GLU A 80 -11.41 -19.65 4.33
CA GLU A 80 -12.09 -20.82 4.88
C GLU A 80 -13.57 -20.91 4.47
N THR A 81 -14.21 -19.77 4.26
CA THR A 81 -15.64 -19.68 3.92
C THR A 81 -15.89 -19.49 2.41
N GLN A 82 -14.84 -19.31 1.60
CA GLN A 82 -14.97 -19.18 0.15
C GLN A 82 -15.03 -20.55 -0.54
N LEU A 83 -15.96 -20.68 -1.50
CA LEU A 83 -16.09 -21.87 -2.36
C LEU A 83 -14.81 -22.16 -3.17
N VAL A 84 -14.14 -21.10 -3.61
CA VAL A 84 -12.88 -21.18 -4.36
C VAL A 84 -11.83 -20.37 -3.61
N ARG A 85 -10.85 -21.07 -3.05
CA ARG A 85 -9.70 -20.44 -2.37
C ARG A 85 -8.75 -19.82 -3.38
N ARG A 86 -8.20 -18.65 -3.03
CA ARG A 86 -7.17 -17.90 -3.76
C ARG A 86 -5.77 -18.45 -3.54
N GLY A 87 -5.55 -19.11 -2.40
CA GLY A 87 -4.29 -19.78 -2.04
C GLY A 87 -3.33 -18.92 -1.21
N ALA A 88 -2.52 -19.60 -0.38
CA ALA A 88 -1.66 -18.97 0.62
C ALA A 88 -0.63 -17.98 0.02
N GLY A 89 -0.07 -18.27 -1.15
CA GLY A 89 0.86 -17.36 -1.82
C GLY A 89 0.21 -16.03 -2.20
N TYR A 90 -1.04 -16.07 -2.67
CA TYR A 90 -1.78 -14.86 -3.04
C TYR A 90 -2.14 -14.01 -1.81
N VAL A 91 -2.50 -14.65 -0.70
CA VAL A 91 -2.78 -13.98 0.58
C VAL A 91 -1.52 -13.31 1.14
N GLU A 92 -0.40 -14.03 1.15
CA GLU A 92 0.89 -13.50 1.61
C GLU A 92 1.33 -12.29 0.78
N ASP A 93 1.15 -12.33 -0.54
CA ASP A 93 1.46 -11.19 -1.41
C ASP A 93 0.58 -9.97 -1.13
N ILE A 94 -0.72 -10.17 -0.85
CA ILE A 94 -1.61 -9.08 -0.44
C ILE A 94 -1.08 -8.44 0.86
N ALA A 95 -0.76 -9.26 1.87
CA ALA A 95 -0.25 -8.78 3.16
C ALA A 95 1.06 -7.99 3.01
N LYS A 96 2.00 -8.46 2.18
CA LYS A 96 3.25 -7.75 1.87
C LYS A 96 3.03 -6.40 1.21
N VAL A 97 2.09 -6.28 0.28
CA VAL A 97 1.75 -4.99 -0.35
C VAL A 97 1.20 -4.01 0.69
N PHE A 98 0.40 -4.47 1.66
CA PHE A 98 -0.09 -3.62 2.75
C PHE A 98 1.05 -3.04 3.60
N GLU A 99 1.99 -3.89 4.00
CA GLU A 99 3.18 -3.49 4.75
C GLU A 99 4.05 -2.51 3.94
N ALA A 100 4.33 -2.85 2.69
CA ALA A 100 5.20 -2.05 1.81
C ALA A 100 4.64 -0.64 1.53
N ARG A 101 3.32 -0.47 1.44
CA ARG A 101 2.70 0.86 1.32
C ARG A 101 2.95 1.74 2.55
N ASN A 102 3.03 1.17 3.75
CA ASN A 102 3.40 1.93 4.97
C ASN A 102 4.87 2.35 4.92
N TYR A 103 5.77 1.44 4.54
CA TYR A 103 7.20 1.77 4.39
C TYR A 103 7.45 2.85 3.34
N LEU A 104 6.76 2.79 2.20
CA LEU A 104 6.84 3.85 1.19
C LEU A 104 6.37 5.21 1.74
N THR A 105 5.37 5.21 2.62
CA THR A 105 4.88 6.43 3.29
C THR A 105 5.92 7.01 4.24
N ILE A 106 6.59 6.17 5.04
CA ILE A 106 7.70 6.59 5.91
C ILE A 106 8.82 7.20 5.06
N PHE A 107 9.24 6.47 4.02
CA PHE A 107 10.36 6.87 3.19
C PHE A 107 10.07 8.20 2.48
N ALA A 108 8.88 8.37 1.90
CA ALA A 108 8.47 9.63 1.29
C ALA A 108 8.45 10.80 2.28
N ALA A 109 7.94 10.60 3.49
CA ALA A 109 7.92 11.63 4.53
C ALA A 109 9.32 11.97 5.03
N MET A 110 10.19 10.97 5.16
CA MET A 110 11.59 11.15 5.54
C MET A 110 12.37 11.91 4.46
N THR A 111 12.21 11.57 3.18
CA THR A 111 12.85 12.31 2.08
C THR A 111 12.37 13.76 2.05
N ALA A 112 11.06 14.00 2.19
CA ALA A 112 10.51 15.35 2.23
C ALA A 112 11.07 16.17 3.40
N SER A 113 11.12 15.57 4.59
CA SER A 113 11.68 16.20 5.79
C SER A 113 13.17 16.49 5.65
N THR A 114 13.94 15.53 5.12
CA THR A 114 15.40 15.66 4.92
C THR A 114 15.73 16.83 4.00
N VAL A 115 15.10 16.88 2.83
CA VAL A 115 15.38 17.93 1.83
C VAL A 115 14.93 19.30 2.33
N ALA A 116 13.77 19.38 2.99
CA ALA A 116 13.28 20.64 3.55
C ALA A 116 14.18 21.15 4.69
N TYR A 117 14.54 20.26 5.62
CA TYR A 117 15.35 20.62 6.78
C TYR A 117 16.78 21.00 6.38
N LEU A 118 17.46 20.20 5.56
CA LEU A 118 18.83 20.49 5.12
C LEU A 118 18.89 21.72 4.19
N GLY A 119 17.91 21.89 3.31
CA GLY A 119 17.83 23.04 2.42
C GLY A 119 17.64 24.37 3.16
N ALA A 120 16.86 24.35 4.25
CA ALA A 120 16.68 25.51 5.12
C ALA A 120 17.89 25.73 6.06
N ALA A 121 18.45 24.67 6.65
CA ALA A 121 19.55 24.74 7.61
C ALA A 121 20.88 25.16 6.99
N SER A 122 21.08 24.91 5.70
CA SER A 122 22.30 25.29 4.96
C SER A 122 22.26 26.73 4.42
N GLU A 123 21.20 27.50 4.69
CA GLU A 123 20.93 28.83 4.10
C GLU A 123 20.90 28.85 2.56
N VAL A 124 20.93 27.68 1.90
CA VAL A 124 20.90 27.56 0.43
C VAL A 124 19.54 28.00 -0.12
N MET A 125 18.46 27.77 0.63
CA MET A 125 17.10 28.11 0.23
C MET A 125 16.32 28.74 1.39
N PRO A 126 15.53 29.80 1.15
CA PRO A 126 14.58 30.28 2.15
C PRO A 126 13.54 29.20 2.47
N TRP A 127 13.01 29.21 3.69
CA TRP A 127 12.08 28.18 4.20
C TRP A 127 10.97 27.75 3.20
N PRO A 128 10.28 28.68 2.49
CA PRO A 128 9.25 28.28 1.53
C PRO A 128 9.81 27.48 0.35
N ALA A 129 10.98 27.84 -0.16
CA ALA A 129 11.63 27.14 -1.27
C ALA A 129 12.14 25.76 -0.85
N ALA A 130 12.72 25.65 0.36
CA ALA A 130 13.14 24.38 0.92
C ALA A 130 11.95 23.42 1.16
N ALA A 131 10.82 23.95 1.66
CA ALA A 131 9.59 23.17 1.85
C ALA A 131 9.02 22.66 0.51
N LEU A 132 9.05 23.47 -0.55
CA LEU A 132 8.66 23.07 -1.90
C LEU A 132 9.61 22.01 -2.50
N ALA A 133 10.92 22.18 -2.32
CA ALA A 133 11.92 21.20 -2.76
C ALA A 133 11.74 19.85 -2.05
N GLY A 134 11.54 19.86 -0.73
CA GLY A 134 11.23 18.63 0.00
C GLY A 134 9.92 18.00 -0.43
N SER A 135 8.92 18.84 -0.72
CA SER A 135 7.62 18.35 -1.16
C SER A 135 7.67 17.63 -2.51
N THR A 136 8.40 18.21 -3.46
CA THR A 136 8.59 17.63 -4.80
C THR A 136 9.44 16.35 -4.75
N ALA A 137 10.48 16.30 -3.92
CA ALA A 137 11.29 15.10 -3.71
C ALA A 137 10.46 13.94 -3.10
N GLY A 138 9.69 14.22 -2.04
CA GLY A 138 8.80 13.24 -1.43
C GLY A 138 7.73 12.74 -2.40
N LEU A 139 7.16 13.63 -3.22
CA LEU A 139 6.22 13.23 -4.27
C LEU A 139 6.88 12.31 -5.33
N GLY A 140 8.11 12.62 -5.74
CA GLY A 140 8.88 11.77 -6.67
C GLY A 140 9.05 10.34 -6.14
N VAL A 141 9.39 10.20 -4.86
CA VAL A 141 9.49 8.90 -4.17
C VAL A 141 8.17 8.14 -4.22
N VAL A 142 7.05 8.81 -3.92
CA VAL A 142 5.72 8.19 -3.93
C VAL A 142 5.35 7.69 -5.33
N LEU A 143 5.56 8.52 -6.36
CA LEU A 143 5.22 8.19 -7.74
C LEU A 143 6.06 7.04 -8.27
N TYR A 144 7.36 7.03 -7.95
CA TYR A 144 8.26 5.94 -8.34
C TYR A 144 7.94 4.64 -7.58
N GLY A 145 7.83 4.71 -6.26
CA GLY A 145 7.57 3.54 -5.41
C GLY A 145 6.20 2.91 -5.67
N LYS A 146 5.17 3.71 -5.97
CA LYS A 146 3.83 3.21 -6.30
C LYS A 146 3.86 2.29 -7.52
N ARG A 147 4.62 2.63 -8.56
CA ARG A 147 4.74 1.79 -9.77
C ARG A 147 5.29 0.39 -9.47
N GLY A 148 6.15 0.27 -8.46
CA GLY A 148 6.69 -1.03 -8.03
C GLY A 148 5.71 -1.87 -7.20
N LEU A 149 4.70 -1.23 -6.60
CA LEU A 149 3.66 -1.89 -5.80
C LEU A 149 2.45 -2.32 -6.64
N ASP A 150 2.28 -1.75 -7.83
CA ASP A 150 1.18 -2.07 -8.72
C ASP A 150 1.36 -3.46 -9.37
N ARG A 151 0.30 -4.26 -9.34
CA ARG A 151 0.30 -5.60 -9.94
C ARG A 151 0.24 -5.51 -11.46
N ARG A 152 0.94 -6.43 -12.14
CA ARG A 152 0.84 -6.57 -13.60
C ARG A 152 -0.54 -7.10 -13.99
N PRO A 153 -1.14 -6.60 -15.09
CA PRO A 153 -2.41 -7.13 -15.56
C PRO A 153 -2.26 -8.58 -16.00
N VAL A 154 -3.34 -9.36 -15.92
CA VAL A 154 -3.37 -10.76 -16.37
C VAL A 154 -2.97 -10.90 -17.84
N GLY A 155 -3.32 -9.91 -18.67
CA GLY A 155 -2.87 -9.83 -20.06
C GLY A 155 -1.35 -9.72 -20.27
N ALA A 156 -0.56 -9.46 -19.23
CA ALA A 156 0.90 -9.48 -19.30
C ALA A 156 1.48 -10.90 -19.27
N ILE A 157 0.73 -11.88 -18.78
CA ILE A 157 1.17 -13.28 -18.64
C ILE A 157 0.40 -14.25 -19.53
N CYS A 158 -0.75 -13.84 -20.07
CA CYS A 158 -1.53 -14.65 -21.00
C CYS A 158 -2.20 -13.80 -22.08
N ARG A 159 -2.55 -14.46 -23.19
CA ARG A 159 -3.30 -13.82 -24.27
C ARG A 159 -4.79 -13.83 -23.93
N VAL A 160 -5.33 -12.67 -23.60
CA VAL A 160 -6.77 -12.50 -23.39
C VAL A 160 -7.45 -12.42 -24.76
N ARG A 161 -8.47 -13.26 -24.98
CA ARG A 161 -9.30 -13.25 -26.18
C ARG A 161 -10.77 -13.26 -25.78
N GLU A 162 -11.61 -12.64 -26.60
CA GLU A 162 -13.05 -12.72 -26.44
C GLU A 162 -13.51 -14.15 -26.76
N GLY A 163 -14.27 -14.75 -25.85
CA GLY A 163 -14.85 -16.08 -26.03
C GLY A 163 -16.27 -15.97 -26.59
N ARG A 164 -16.66 -16.87 -27.49
CA ARG A 164 -18.00 -16.85 -28.08
C ARG A 164 -19.00 -17.50 -27.12
N LEU A 165 -20.00 -16.73 -26.71
CA LEU A 165 -21.12 -17.23 -25.93
C LEU A 165 -22.08 -18.02 -26.82
N HIS A 166 -22.44 -19.22 -26.39
CA HIS A 166 -23.50 -20.00 -27.04
C HIS A 166 -24.19 -20.92 -26.04
N PHE A 167 -25.41 -21.33 -26.38
CA PHE A 167 -26.18 -22.30 -25.59
C PHE A 167 -26.13 -23.67 -26.25
N ARG A 168 -25.91 -24.71 -25.44
CA ARG A 168 -26.19 -26.09 -25.82
C ARG A 168 -27.31 -26.58 -24.90
N ASP A 169 -28.50 -26.74 -25.46
CA ASP A 169 -29.75 -26.95 -24.74
C ASP A 169 -30.04 -25.81 -23.74
N THR A 170 -30.01 -26.09 -22.43
CA THR A 170 -30.24 -25.12 -21.35
C THR A 170 -28.94 -24.60 -20.72
N LEU A 171 -27.79 -25.09 -21.17
CA LEU A 171 -26.50 -24.78 -20.59
C LEU A 171 -25.77 -23.70 -21.39
N LEU A 172 -25.24 -22.69 -20.69
CA LEU A 172 -24.44 -21.61 -21.29
C LEU A 172 -22.97 -22.01 -21.36
N TYR A 173 -22.36 -21.82 -22.53
CA TYR A 173 -20.95 -22.07 -22.77
C TYR A 173 -20.23 -20.79 -23.22
N VAL A 174 -18.96 -20.66 -22.83
CA VAL A 174 -17.98 -19.72 -23.39
C VAL A 174 -16.96 -20.56 -24.16
N ASP A 175 -16.98 -20.50 -25.48
CA ASP A 175 -16.32 -21.50 -26.34
C ASP A 175 -16.65 -22.93 -25.85
N ASP A 176 -15.66 -23.76 -25.52
CA ASP A 176 -15.89 -25.13 -25.05
C ASP A 176 -16.06 -25.26 -23.53
N ILE A 177 -16.06 -24.14 -22.79
CA ILE A 177 -16.12 -24.12 -21.33
C ILE A 177 -17.57 -23.90 -20.87
N LEU A 178 -18.09 -24.88 -20.12
CA LEU A 178 -19.41 -24.77 -19.48
C LEU A 178 -19.37 -23.73 -18.36
N ILE A 179 -20.27 -22.74 -18.43
CA ILE A 179 -20.54 -21.81 -17.32
C ILE A 179 -21.62 -22.47 -16.46
N MET A 180 -21.22 -23.04 -15.34
CA MET A 180 -22.13 -23.58 -14.34
C MET A 180 -22.28 -22.61 -13.17
N GLU A 181 -23.52 -22.46 -12.69
CA GLU A 181 -23.80 -21.70 -11.47
C GLU A 181 -23.43 -22.56 -10.26
N ILE A 182 -22.32 -22.23 -9.59
CA ILE A 182 -21.85 -22.97 -8.42
C ILE A 182 -22.32 -22.26 -7.14
N GLY A 183 -23.64 -22.14 -6.96
CA GLY A 183 -24.27 -21.77 -5.68
C GLY A 183 -24.14 -20.32 -5.21
N LEU A 184 -25.27 -19.79 -4.72
CA LEU A 184 -25.39 -18.61 -3.85
C LEU A 184 -24.88 -18.91 -2.44
#